data_AF-A0A2A8LHD8-F1
#
_entry.id   AF-A0A2A8LHD8-F1
#
_cell.length_a   1.000
_cell.length_b   1.000
_cell.length_c   1.000
_cell.angle_alpha   90.00
_cell.angle_beta   90.00
_cell.angle_gamma   90.00
#
_symmetry.space_group_name_H-M   'P 1'
#
loop_
_entity.id
_entity.type
_entity.pdbx_description
1 polymer ?
#
loop_
_entity_poly.entity_id
_entity_poly.type
_entity_poly.pdbx_seq_one_letter_code
_entity_poly.pdbx_strand_id
1 'polypeptide(L)'
;MKKLKVNVYTKKDEQFDRFMYMIEDMNEDLGFQFDKKTFGDDSLEESSHYSVFLLNTHFANNVWLVEQVQMLKDKGAHDQSFLFILIDRERVKDADLILIEKDLEKSLQKFIHNPNIISMSLAGYEAYMNKDDRFIFWNEQVKEYCSIKQLNNNNEYMLLFNKFLGIDTLKQYFVLWSENKLLLLRNSSIPTVIGKNIPEIIIEEIEQKLGCSVAIFNKQSEFEVMSNNSGVISFVAVDALNEANDILSCHSNVNVIVLNPDEASLNRDLNQRLMPFFESVYEKRNFPKGVLEKDEELLILDEKGYPMPKYKVDNWNEEILRSSGLLKILNKVEEVTK
;
A
#
# COMPACT_ATOMS: atom_id res chain seq x y z
N MET A 1 14.75 -6.77 18.33
CA MET A 1 13.63 -6.25 17.51
C MET A 1 12.40 -7.10 17.79
N LYS A 2 11.21 -6.50 17.92
CA LYS A 2 9.95 -7.24 18.04
C LYS A 2 9.62 -7.83 16.65
N LYS A 3 9.36 -9.14 16.57
CA LYS A 3 9.00 -9.82 15.32
C LYS A 3 7.65 -9.27 14.80
N LEU A 4 7.50 -9.17 13.48
CA LEU A 4 6.23 -8.78 12.87
C LEU A 4 5.26 -9.97 12.97
N LYS A 5 4.04 -9.72 13.43
CA LYS A 5 3.05 -10.79 13.64
C LYS A 5 2.27 -11.06 12.37
N VAL A 6 2.10 -12.34 12.03
CA VAL A 6 1.25 -12.83 10.95
C VAL A 6 0.27 -13.84 11.53
N ASN A 7 -1.02 -13.56 11.43
CA ASN A 7 -2.05 -14.55 11.74
C ASN A 7 -2.33 -15.39 10.49
N VAL A 8 -2.28 -16.71 10.64
CA VAL A 8 -2.58 -17.66 9.57
C VAL A 8 -3.92 -18.29 9.83
N TYR A 9 -4.93 -17.85 9.09
CA TYR A 9 -6.28 -18.38 9.16
C TYR A 9 -6.36 -19.68 8.36
N THR A 10 -6.57 -20.80 9.06
CA THR A 10 -6.84 -22.09 8.42
C THR A 10 -7.78 -22.97 9.24
N LYS A 11 -8.53 -23.86 8.55
CA LYS A 11 -9.46 -24.79 9.20
C LYS A 11 -8.78 -26.03 9.77
N LYS A 12 -7.65 -26.46 9.21
CA LYS A 12 -6.98 -27.72 9.56
C LYS A 12 -5.58 -27.47 10.08
N ASP A 13 -5.18 -28.12 11.17
CA ASP A 13 -3.80 -28.10 11.69
C ASP A 13 -2.79 -28.52 10.60
N GLU A 14 -3.08 -29.61 9.90
CA GLU A 14 -2.22 -30.11 8.81
C GLU A 14 -1.93 -29.06 7.73
N GLN A 15 -2.88 -28.16 7.42
CA GLN A 15 -2.66 -27.09 6.44
C GLN A 15 -1.75 -26.00 6.99
N PHE A 16 -1.86 -25.69 8.30
CA PHE A 16 -0.94 -24.78 8.97
C PHE A 16 0.46 -25.38 9.01
N ASP A 17 0.60 -26.63 9.42
CA ASP A 17 1.91 -27.28 9.57
C ASP A 17 2.65 -27.37 8.23
N ARG A 18 1.95 -27.75 7.14
CA ARG A 18 2.53 -27.77 5.79
C ARG A 18 2.93 -26.38 5.30
N PHE A 19 2.14 -25.35 5.63
CA PHE A 19 2.48 -23.97 5.30
C PHE A 19 3.71 -23.50 6.09
N MET A 20 3.77 -23.80 7.39
CA MET A 20 4.91 -23.49 8.24
C MET A 20 6.19 -24.16 7.74
N TYR A 21 6.11 -25.44 7.34
CA TYR A 21 7.24 -26.15 6.75
C TYR A 21 7.76 -25.50 5.45
N MET A 22 6.86 -24.97 4.62
CA MET A 22 7.22 -24.26 3.39
C MET A 22 7.93 -22.92 3.63
N ILE A 23 7.57 -22.22 4.70
CA ILE A 23 8.08 -20.88 4.98
C ILE A 23 9.19 -20.86 6.02
N GLU A 24 9.57 -22.01 6.59
CA GLU A 24 10.60 -22.13 7.62
C GLU A 24 11.91 -21.48 7.16
N ASP A 25 12.38 -21.88 5.96
CA ASP A 25 13.57 -21.32 5.31
C ASP A 25 13.44 -19.81 5.01
N MET A 26 12.22 -19.32 4.72
CA MET A 26 11.99 -17.91 4.43
C MET A 26 11.93 -17.05 5.70
N ASN A 27 11.45 -17.63 6.80
CA ASN A 27 11.15 -16.90 8.02
C ASN A 27 12.41 -16.61 8.84
N GLU A 28 13.44 -17.45 8.74
CA GLU A 28 14.74 -17.19 9.38
C GLU A 28 15.31 -15.83 8.95
N ASP A 29 15.17 -15.49 7.67
CA ASP A 29 15.65 -14.24 7.09
C ASP A 29 14.72 -13.03 7.37
N LEU A 30 13.41 -13.26 7.41
CA LEU A 30 12.41 -12.18 7.38
C LEU A 30 11.89 -11.76 8.76
N GLY A 31 12.07 -12.60 9.79
CA GLY A 31 11.80 -12.22 11.18
C GLY A 31 10.32 -12.08 11.54
N PHE A 32 9.44 -12.86 10.91
CA PHE A 32 8.01 -12.92 11.24
C PHE A 32 7.74 -13.91 12.40
N GLN A 33 6.65 -13.66 13.11
CA GLN A 33 6.04 -14.58 14.06
C GLN A 33 4.68 -15.00 13.52
N PHE A 34 4.51 -16.29 13.25
CA PHE A 34 3.28 -16.85 12.72
C PHE A 34 2.46 -17.48 13.84
N ASP A 35 1.23 -17.02 13.99
CA ASP A 35 0.26 -17.59 14.92
C ASP A 35 -0.89 -18.21 14.12
N LYS A 36 -1.20 -19.48 14.37
CA LYS A 36 -2.39 -20.10 13.78
C LYS A 36 -3.65 -19.45 14.35
N LYS A 37 -4.60 -19.13 13.47
CA LYS A 37 -5.95 -18.75 13.84
C LYS A 37 -6.95 -19.70 13.20
N THR A 38 -7.90 -20.17 14.02
CA THR A 38 -9.01 -20.98 13.54
C THR A 38 -10.17 -20.09 13.15
N PHE A 39 -11.04 -20.68 12.35
CA PHE A 39 -12.19 -19.98 11.84
C PHE A 39 -13.23 -19.80 12.96
N GLY A 40 -13.48 -18.56 13.42
CA GLY A 40 -14.48 -18.26 14.47
C GLY A 40 -13.94 -18.15 15.90
N ASP A 41 -12.64 -17.86 16.05
CA ASP A 41 -12.05 -17.59 17.37
C ASP A 41 -12.37 -16.14 17.79
N ASP A 42 -13.34 -15.94 18.69
CA ASP A 42 -13.78 -14.65 19.24
C ASP A 42 -12.72 -13.94 20.11
N SER A 43 -11.49 -14.47 20.14
CA SER A 43 -10.38 -13.85 20.85
C SER A 43 -10.20 -12.41 20.33
N LEU A 44 -10.34 -11.44 21.24
CA LEU A 44 -9.99 -10.04 20.99
C LEU A 44 -8.57 -10.00 20.44
N GLU A 45 -8.44 -9.74 19.14
CA GLU A 45 -7.14 -9.52 18.50
C GLU A 45 -6.62 -8.17 18.94
N GLU A 46 -5.83 -8.16 20.01
CA GLU A 46 -5.33 -6.94 20.68
C GLU A 46 -4.15 -6.28 19.95
N SER A 47 -3.59 -6.89 18.90
CA SER A 47 -2.40 -6.37 18.21
C SER A 47 -2.53 -6.35 16.70
N SER A 48 -2.09 -5.27 16.07
CA SER A 48 -1.91 -5.18 14.62
C SER A 48 -1.04 -6.32 14.08
N HIS A 49 -1.51 -6.98 13.02
CA HIS A 49 -0.88 -8.13 12.42
C HIS A 49 -1.19 -8.20 10.93
N TYR A 50 -0.35 -8.90 10.16
CA TYR A 50 -0.68 -9.30 8.79
C TYR A 50 -1.53 -10.56 8.82
N SER A 51 -2.34 -10.77 7.79
CA SER A 51 -3.31 -11.86 7.74
C SER A 51 -3.13 -12.71 6.50
N VAL A 52 -2.84 -13.99 6.69
CA VAL A 52 -2.78 -14.99 5.63
C VAL A 52 -3.99 -15.91 5.74
N PHE A 53 -4.77 -16.03 4.67
CA PHE A 53 -5.88 -16.97 4.60
C PHE A 53 -5.51 -18.17 3.72
N LEU A 54 -5.46 -19.35 4.33
CA LEU A 54 -5.25 -20.61 3.60
C LEU A 54 -6.60 -21.19 3.18
N LEU A 55 -6.87 -21.17 1.87
CA LEU A 55 -8.15 -21.49 1.27
C LEU A 55 -8.01 -22.71 0.35
N ASN A 56 -8.95 -23.64 0.44
CA ASN A 56 -9.07 -24.69 -0.57
C ASN A 56 -9.84 -24.14 -1.77
N THR A 57 -9.40 -24.44 -2.98
CA THR A 57 -10.01 -24.09 -4.27
C THR A 57 -11.51 -24.42 -4.32
N HIS A 58 -11.92 -25.56 -3.75
CA HIS A 58 -13.32 -26.02 -3.74
C HIS A 58 -14.25 -25.21 -2.83
N PHE A 59 -13.70 -24.48 -1.85
CA PHE A 59 -14.46 -23.70 -0.88
C PHE A 59 -13.83 -22.33 -0.62
N ALA A 60 -13.21 -21.75 -1.65
CA ALA A 60 -12.48 -20.49 -1.53
C ALA A 60 -13.42 -19.32 -1.19
N ASN A 61 -14.60 -19.29 -1.81
CA ASN A 61 -15.65 -18.31 -1.55
C ASN A 61 -16.61 -18.78 -0.46
N ASN A 62 -16.15 -18.74 0.79
CA ASN A 62 -17.00 -19.02 1.95
C ASN A 62 -17.51 -17.72 2.58
N VAL A 63 -18.77 -17.70 3.03
CA VAL A 63 -19.37 -16.60 3.81
C VAL A 63 -18.49 -16.20 4.98
N TRP A 64 -17.88 -17.16 5.66
CA TRP A 64 -16.98 -16.91 6.79
C TRP A 64 -15.77 -16.03 6.40
N LEU A 65 -15.21 -16.21 5.21
CA LEU A 65 -14.04 -15.44 4.77
C LEU A 65 -14.41 -13.95 4.71
N VAL A 66 -15.58 -13.68 4.16
CA VAL A 66 -16.14 -12.33 4.05
C VAL A 66 -16.37 -11.72 5.43
N GLU A 67 -16.97 -12.46 6.37
CA GLU A 67 -17.22 -11.98 7.73
C GLU A 67 -15.93 -11.61 8.46
N GLN A 68 -14.85 -12.37 8.25
CA GLN A 68 -13.58 -12.16 8.94
C GLN A 68 -12.76 -11.04 8.34
N VAL A 69 -12.76 -10.95 7.00
CA VAL A 69 -12.23 -9.79 6.30
C VAL A 69 -12.95 -8.54 6.79
N GLN A 70 -14.29 -8.54 6.84
CA GLN A 70 -15.06 -7.41 7.36
C GLN A 70 -14.67 -7.07 8.80
N MET A 71 -14.62 -8.06 9.71
CA MET A 71 -14.23 -7.84 11.09
C MET A 71 -12.83 -7.22 11.21
N LEU A 72 -11.84 -7.73 10.46
CA LEU A 72 -10.48 -7.21 10.47
C LEU A 72 -10.43 -5.80 9.88
N LYS A 73 -11.17 -5.54 8.80
CA LYS A 73 -11.35 -4.22 8.21
C LYS A 73 -11.96 -3.22 9.19
N ASP A 74 -12.99 -3.62 9.93
CA ASP A 74 -13.65 -2.80 10.96
C ASP A 74 -12.70 -2.48 12.12
N LYS A 75 -11.75 -3.38 12.40
CA LYS A 75 -10.64 -3.16 13.35
C LYS A 75 -9.49 -2.34 12.77
N GLY A 76 -9.62 -1.82 11.55
CA GLY A 76 -8.63 -0.95 10.91
C GLY A 76 -7.61 -1.67 10.02
N ALA A 77 -7.71 -2.98 9.81
CA ALA A 77 -6.74 -3.70 8.98
C ALA A 77 -6.66 -3.13 7.55
N HIS A 78 -5.44 -3.09 7.04
CA HIS A 78 -5.13 -2.52 5.73
C HIS A 78 -5.39 -3.55 4.62
N ASP A 79 -5.86 -3.12 3.45
CA ASP A 79 -6.17 -4.00 2.31
C ASP A 79 -4.98 -4.88 1.90
N GLN A 80 -3.81 -4.27 1.74
CA GLN A 80 -2.54 -4.93 1.47
C GLN A 80 -1.95 -5.72 2.65
N SER A 81 -2.57 -5.71 3.84
CA SER A 81 -2.17 -6.59 4.95
C SER A 81 -2.78 -7.99 4.87
N PHE A 82 -3.67 -8.22 3.90
CA PHE A 82 -4.28 -9.51 3.63
C PHE A 82 -3.57 -10.21 2.46
N LEU A 83 -3.33 -11.51 2.62
CA LEU A 83 -2.90 -12.42 1.56
C LEU A 83 -3.81 -13.65 1.54
N PHE A 84 -4.40 -13.95 0.38
CA PHE A 84 -5.30 -15.09 0.18
C PHE A 84 -4.57 -16.15 -0.64
N ILE A 85 -4.39 -17.35 -0.07
CA ILE A 85 -3.63 -18.43 -0.70
C ILE A 85 -4.58 -19.59 -1.02
N LEU A 86 -4.72 -19.91 -2.30
CA LEU A 86 -5.37 -21.14 -2.76
C LEU A 86 -4.37 -22.30 -2.68
N ILE A 87 -4.48 -23.16 -1.68
CA ILE A 87 -3.38 -24.06 -1.25
C ILE A 87 -3.32 -25.43 -1.95
N ASP A 88 -4.37 -25.80 -2.67
CA ASP A 88 -4.56 -27.12 -3.29
C ASP A 88 -4.66 -27.02 -4.82
N ARG A 89 -3.80 -26.18 -5.42
CA ARG A 89 -3.74 -25.94 -6.87
C ARG A 89 -3.66 -27.25 -7.68
N GLU A 90 -2.97 -28.26 -7.17
CA GLU A 90 -2.82 -29.57 -7.84
C GLU A 90 -4.14 -30.27 -8.15
N ARG A 91 -5.24 -29.89 -7.48
CA ARG A 91 -6.55 -30.52 -7.62
C ARG A 91 -7.39 -29.93 -8.75
N VAL A 92 -6.94 -28.83 -9.35
CA VAL A 92 -7.74 -28.02 -10.26
C VAL A 92 -6.91 -27.70 -11.52
N LYS A 93 -7.57 -27.66 -12.67
CA LYS A 93 -6.92 -27.28 -13.93
C LYS A 93 -6.69 -25.77 -13.95
N ASP A 94 -5.67 -25.30 -14.67
CA ASP A 94 -5.32 -23.88 -14.72
C ASP A 94 -6.49 -22.99 -15.20
N ALA A 95 -7.31 -23.46 -16.15
CA ALA A 95 -8.50 -22.71 -16.61
C ALA A 95 -9.56 -22.53 -15.51
N ASP A 96 -9.82 -23.58 -14.73
CA ASP A 96 -10.77 -23.54 -13.62
C ASP A 96 -10.20 -22.72 -12.45
N LEU A 97 -8.89 -22.79 -12.22
CA LEU A 97 -8.19 -21.99 -11.23
C LEU A 97 -8.34 -20.49 -11.50
N ILE A 98 -8.19 -20.06 -12.76
CA ILE A 98 -8.40 -18.65 -13.16
C ILE A 98 -9.84 -18.20 -12.86
N LEU A 99 -10.83 -19.07 -13.05
CA LEU A 99 -12.23 -18.75 -12.73
C LEU A 99 -12.43 -18.61 -11.23
N ILE A 100 -11.85 -19.52 -10.44
CA ILE A 100 -11.92 -19.48 -8.97
C ILE A 100 -11.24 -18.22 -8.43
N GLU A 101 -10.06 -17.87 -8.95
CA GLU A 101 -9.34 -16.64 -8.58
C GLU A 101 -10.19 -15.39 -8.86
N LYS A 102 -10.80 -15.30 -10.05
CA LYS A 102 -11.69 -14.18 -10.41
C LYS A 102 -12.94 -14.10 -9.55
N ASP A 103 -13.55 -15.25 -9.25
CA ASP A 103 -14.73 -15.30 -8.40
C ASP A 103 -14.39 -14.90 -6.96
N LEU A 104 -13.22 -15.31 -6.46
CA LEU A 104 -12.71 -14.90 -5.14
C LEU A 104 -12.40 -13.41 -5.12
N GLU A 105 -11.72 -12.90 -6.14
CA GLU A 105 -11.41 -11.49 -6.32
C GLU A 105 -12.69 -10.65 -6.29
N LYS A 106 -13.70 -11.01 -7.08
CA LYS A 106 -14.98 -10.29 -7.14
C LYS A 106 -15.73 -10.30 -5.80
N SER A 107 -15.61 -11.38 -5.03
CA SER A 107 -16.21 -11.47 -3.70
C SER A 107 -15.52 -10.53 -2.71
N LEU A 108 -14.19 -10.51 -2.71
CA LEU A 108 -13.35 -9.73 -1.81
C LEU A 108 -13.27 -8.25 -2.17
N GLN A 109 -13.39 -7.89 -3.46
CA GLN A 109 -13.39 -6.51 -3.95
C GLN A 109 -14.49 -5.63 -3.35
N LYS A 110 -15.52 -6.24 -2.76
CA LYS A 110 -16.55 -5.51 -1.99
C LYS A 110 -16.01 -4.90 -0.69
N PHE A 111 -14.88 -5.39 -0.20
CA PHE A 111 -14.31 -5.09 1.12
C PHE A 111 -12.86 -4.62 1.08
N ILE A 112 -12.10 -5.08 0.09
CA ILE A 112 -10.66 -4.85 -0.08
C ILE A 112 -10.41 -4.35 -1.50
N HIS A 113 -9.68 -3.24 -1.65
CA HIS A 113 -9.20 -2.80 -2.95
C HIS A 113 -8.03 -3.68 -3.43
N ASN A 114 -8.14 -4.25 -4.63
CA ASN A 114 -7.17 -5.15 -5.25
C ASN A 114 -6.67 -6.27 -4.32
N PRO A 115 -7.53 -7.27 -4.02
CA PRO A 115 -7.16 -8.39 -3.14
C PRO A 115 -5.94 -9.17 -3.64
N ASN A 116 -4.96 -9.42 -2.77
CA ASN A 116 -3.77 -10.22 -3.09
C ASN A 116 -4.10 -11.72 -3.03
N ILE A 117 -4.29 -12.34 -4.19
CA ILE A 117 -4.60 -13.76 -4.31
C ILE A 117 -3.44 -14.47 -5.00
N ILE A 118 -2.95 -15.56 -4.39
CA ILE A 118 -1.96 -16.44 -4.98
C ILE A 118 -2.46 -17.88 -4.95
N SER A 119 -2.06 -18.68 -5.93
CA SER A 119 -2.31 -20.12 -5.97
C SER A 119 -1.01 -20.90 -5.80
N MET A 120 -1.07 -21.91 -4.94
CA MET A 120 0.09 -22.67 -4.47
C MET A 120 -0.28 -24.14 -4.33
N SER A 121 0.74 -25.01 -4.25
CA SER A 121 0.58 -26.42 -3.90
C SER A 121 1.40 -26.75 -2.66
N LEU A 122 0.75 -26.77 -1.49
CA LEU A 122 1.41 -27.22 -0.25
C LEU A 122 1.80 -28.70 -0.33
N ALA A 123 0.93 -29.52 -0.92
CA ALA A 123 1.19 -30.95 -1.11
C ALA A 123 2.34 -31.20 -2.09
N GLY A 124 2.44 -30.39 -3.16
CA GLY A 124 3.55 -30.49 -4.11
C GLY A 124 4.90 -30.18 -3.47
N TYR A 125 4.95 -29.17 -2.61
CA TYR A 125 6.19 -28.82 -1.90
C TYR A 125 6.62 -29.92 -0.93
N GLU A 126 5.68 -30.43 -0.13
CA GLU A 126 5.93 -31.56 0.77
C GLU A 126 6.42 -32.79 -0.01
N ALA A 127 5.77 -33.12 -1.14
CA ALA A 127 6.20 -34.20 -2.00
C ALA A 127 7.61 -33.99 -2.57
N TYR A 128 7.95 -32.76 -2.97
CA TYR A 128 9.29 -32.42 -3.45
C TYR A 128 10.36 -32.61 -2.37
N MET A 129 10.12 -32.08 -1.17
CA MET A 129 11.05 -32.21 -0.05
C MET A 129 11.23 -33.67 0.39
N ASN A 130 10.14 -34.44 0.37
CA ASN A 130 10.16 -35.87 0.69
C ASN A 130 10.63 -36.77 -0.47
N LYS A 131 10.91 -36.20 -1.65
CA LYS A 131 11.24 -36.93 -2.88
C LYS A 131 10.19 -37.99 -3.24
N ASP A 132 8.90 -37.67 -3.05
CA ASP A 132 7.78 -38.55 -3.36
C ASP A 132 7.43 -38.51 -4.85
N ASP A 133 7.98 -39.48 -5.60
CA ASP A 133 7.78 -39.62 -7.04
C ASP A 133 6.33 -39.93 -7.47
N ARG A 134 5.43 -40.26 -6.52
CA ARG A 134 4.02 -40.49 -6.82
C ARG A 134 3.26 -39.19 -7.07
N PHE A 135 3.80 -38.07 -6.60
CA PHE A 135 3.24 -36.76 -6.90
C PHE A 135 3.51 -36.41 -8.36
N ILE A 136 2.44 -36.16 -9.10
CA ILE A 136 2.48 -35.72 -10.49
C ILE A 136 1.79 -34.37 -10.60
N PHE A 137 2.35 -33.49 -11.43
CA PHE A 137 1.73 -32.22 -11.77
C PHE A 137 1.62 -32.10 -13.29
N TRP A 138 0.65 -31.32 -13.74
CA TRP A 138 0.48 -31.05 -15.17
C TRP A 138 1.38 -29.90 -15.60
N ASN A 139 2.20 -30.12 -16.62
CA ASN A 139 3.01 -29.10 -17.25
C ASN A 139 2.29 -28.58 -18.50
N GLU A 140 1.71 -27.39 -18.40
CA GLU A 140 0.95 -26.77 -19.51
C GLU A 140 1.82 -26.41 -20.73
N GLN A 141 3.12 -26.15 -20.56
CA GLN A 141 3.99 -25.74 -21.66
C GLN A 141 4.26 -26.91 -22.62
N VAL A 142 4.51 -28.09 -22.06
CA VAL A 142 4.78 -29.32 -22.83
C VAL A 142 3.55 -30.23 -22.96
N LYS A 143 2.46 -29.89 -22.26
CA LYS A 143 1.18 -30.64 -22.23
C LYS A 143 1.32 -32.09 -21.77
N GLU A 144 2.11 -32.32 -20.71
CA GLU A 144 2.34 -33.64 -20.14
C GLU A 144 2.31 -33.62 -18.61
N TYR A 145 2.11 -34.79 -18.00
CA TYR A 145 2.29 -34.97 -16.56
C TYR A 145 3.76 -35.19 -16.22
N CYS A 146 4.27 -34.43 -15.26
CA CYS A 146 5.63 -34.53 -14.77
C CYS A 146 5.64 -35.01 -13.30
N SER A 147 6.56 -35.92 -12.98
CA SER A 147 6.84 -36.41 -11.62
C SER A 147 8.01 -35.66 -10.99
N ILE A 148 8.14 -35.75 -9.66
CA ILE A 148 9.27 -35.18 -8.91
C ILE A 148 10.62 -35.68 -9.45
N LYS A 149 10.76 -36.98 -9.75
CA LYS A 149 11.97 -37.56 -10.36
C LYS A 149 12.45 -36.85 -11.63
N GLN A 150 11.50 -36.40 -12.46
CA GLN A 150 11.82 -35.75 -13.74
C GLN A 150 12.32 -34.31 -13.56
N LEU A 151 12.08 -33.68 -12.41
CA LEU A 151 12.55 -32.32 -12.09
C LEU A 151 14.08 -32.27 -11.97
N ASN A 152 14.68 -33.27 -11.32
CA ASN A 152 16.13 -33.29 -11.03
C ASN A 152 17.01 -33.35 -12.27
N ASN A 153 16.45 -33.73 -13.41
CA ASN A 153 17.19 -33.90 -14.66
C ASN A 153 16.84 -32.81 -15.70
N ASN A 154 15.96 -31.86 -15.37
CA ASN A 154 15.54 -30.82 -16.30
C ASN A 154 15.26 -29.49 -15.58
N ASN A 155 16.17 -28.52 -15.78
CA ASN A 155 16.07 -27.18 -15.20
C ASN A 155 14.79 -26.43 -15.61
N GLU A 156 14.28 -26.65 -16.82
CA GLU A 156 13.04 -26.01 -17.29
C GLU A 156 11.83 -26.52 -16.51
N TYR A 157 11.79 -27.83 -16.23
CA TYR A 157 10.73 -28.41 -15.41
C TYR A 157 10.80 -27.95 -13.96
N MET A 158 12.02 -27.76 -13.43
CA MET A 158 12.21 -27.22 -12.10
C MET A 158 11.69 -25.77 -11.98
N LEU A 159 11.93 -24.92 -12.97
CA LEU A 159 11.40 -23.54 -13.01
C LEU A 159 9.87 -23.53 -13.03
N LEU A 160 9.26 -24.39 -13.84
CA LEU A 160 7.80 -24.51 -13.91
C LEU A 160 7.21 -25.04 -12.61
N PHE A 161 7.89 -26.01 -12.00
CA PHE A 161 7.50 -26.54 -10.71
C PHE A 161 7.59 -25.48 -9.61
N ASN A 162 8.64 -24.67 -9.56
CA ASN A 162 8.73 -23.54 -8.61
C ASN A 162 7.57 -22.55 -8.78
N LYS A 163 7.19 -22.23 -10.02
CA LYS A 163 6.00 -21.40 -10.30
C LYS A 163 4.71 -22.09 -9.85
N PHE A 164 4.60 -23.41 -10.02
CA PHE A 164 3.46 -24.19 -9.56
C PHE A 164 3.36 -24.21 -8.03
N LEU A 165 4.48 -24.27 -7.32
CA LEU A 165 4.55 -24.18 -5.86
C LEU A 165 4.19 -22.78 -5.35
N GLY A 166 4.52 -21.72 -6.11
CA GLY A 166 4.19 -20.32 -5.79
C GLY A 166 5.07 -19.67 -4.71
N ILE A 167 6.19 -20.33 -4.36
CA ILE A 167 7.11 -19.97 -3.28
C ILE A 167 7.75 -18.59 -3.51
N ASP A 168 8.20 -18.32 -4.73
CA ASP A 168 8.83 -17.04 -5.06
C ASP A 168 7.85 -15.87 -4.89
N THR A 169 6.59 -16.06 -5.31
CA THR A 169 5.53 -15.06 -5.14
C THR A 169 5.23 -14.83 -3.67
N LEU A 170 5.13 -15.90 -2.86
CA LEU A 170 4.92 -15.79 -1.41
C LEU A 170 6.07 -15.01 -0.74
N LYS A 171 7.32 -15.29 -1.13
CA LYS A 171 8.50 -14.58 -0.62
C LYS A 171 8.45 -13.09 -0.94
N GLN A 172 8.03 -12.71 -2.15
CA GLN A 172 7.89 -11.30 -2.53
C GLN A 172 6.88 -10.56 -1.63
N TYR A 173 5.76 -11.18 -1.29
CA TYR A 173 4.78 -10.59 -0.37
C TYR A 173 5.35 -10.39 1.04
N PHE A 174 6.07 -11.37 1.58
CA PHE A 174 6.69 -11.22 2.89
C PHE A 174 7.82 -10.18 2.91
N VAL A 175 8.62 -10.08 1.84
CA VAL A 175 9.59 -8.99 1.69
C VAL A 175 8.86 -7.64 1.70
N LEU A 176 7.80 -7.48 0.89
CA LEU A 176 6.99 -6.27 0.86
C LEU A 176 6.47 -5.90 2.26
N TRP A 177 5.92 -6.85 3.00
CA TRP A 177 5.44 -6.61 4.37
C TRP A 177 6.58 -6.24 5.33
N SER A 178 7.75 -6.87 5.20
CA SER A 178 8.90 -6.56 6.05
C SER A 178 9.41 -5.12 5.85
N GLU A 179 9.33 -4.62 4.62
CA GLU A 179 9.68 -3.25 4.23
C GLU A 179 8.59 -2.24 4.62
N ASN A 180 7.31 -2.64 4.61
CA ASN A 180 6.16 -1.75 4.79
C ASN A 180 5.43 -1.98 6.13
N LYS A 181 6.11 -1.70 7.25
CA LYS A 181 5.55 -1.86 8.61
C LYS A 181 4.38 -0.93 8.91
N LEU A 182 4.24 0.16 8.15
CA LEU A 182 3.13 1.12 8.25
C LEU A 182 1.77 0.50 7.90
N LEU A 183 1.76 -0.63 7.16
CA LEU A 183 0.55 -1.43 6.89
C LEU A 183 -0.13 -1.91 8.18
N LEU A 184 0.61 -2.06 9.28
CA LEU A 184 0.10 -2.49 10.58
C LEU A 184 -0.36 -1.32 11.47
N LEU A 185 -0.07 -0.07 11.14
CA LEU A 185 -0.28 1.07 12.05
C LEU A 185 -1.69 1.66 12.04
N ARG A 186 -2.68 0.98 11.47
CA ARG A 186 -4.06 1.49 11.49
C ARG A 186 -4.80 1.11 12.75
N ASN A 187 -4.48 1.83 13.82
CA ASN A 187 -5.44 2.08 14.88
C ASN A 187 -5.24 3.46 15.52
N SER A 188 -5.12 4.50 14.71
CA SER A 188 -5.16 5.87 15.20
C SER A 188 -6.35 6.60 14.60
N SER A 189 -7.17 7.20 15.46
CA SER A 189 -8.12 8.28 15.18
C SER A 189 -7.47 9.54 14.59
N ILE A 190 -6.22 9.43 14.12
CA ILE A 190 -5.37 10.48 13.61
C ILE A 190 -5.23 10.23 12.10
N PRO A 191 -5.67 11.17 11.26
CA PRO A 191 -5.48 11.08 9.83
C PRO A 191 -4.00 10.92 9.47
N THR A 192 -3.71 10.02 8.53
CA THR A 192 -2.34 9.77 8.06
C THR A 192 -2.15 10.44 6.71
N VAL A 193 -1.12 11.28 6.63
CA VAL A 193 -0.65 11.89 5.40
C VAL A 193 0.59 11.13 4.94
N ILE A 194 0.65 10.73 3.68
CA ILE A 194 1.85 10.11 3.12
C ILE A 194 2.46 11.00 2.05
N GLY A 195 3.78 10.90 1.91
CA GLY A 195 4.53 11.76 1.02
C GLY A 195 5.60 11.08 0.22
N LYS A 196 5.77 11.53 -1.01
CA LYS A 196 6.97 11.28 -1.81
C LYS A 196 7.57 12.60 -2.27
N ASN A 197 8.87 12.76 -2.02
CA ASN A 197 9.64 13.96 -2.37
C ASN A 197 9.08 15.28 -1.79
N ILE A 198 8.27 15.24 -0.72
CA ILE A 198 7.70 16.46 -0.15
C ILE A 198 8.79 17.27 0.56
N PRO A 199 8.83 18.61 0.39
CA PRO A 199 9.61 19.51 1.23
C PRO A 199 9.33 19.34 2.74
N GLU A 200 10.41 19.31 3.54
CA GLU A 200 10.36 19.08 5.00
C GLU A 200 9.45 20.09 5.72
N ILE A 201 9.43 21.34 5.26
CA ILE A 201 8.59 22.42 5.78
C ILE A 201 7.10 22.05 5.76
N ILE A 202 6.63 21.40 4.70
CA ILE A 202 5.21 21.01 4.57
C ILE A 202 4.88 19.91 5.58
N ILE A 203 5.81 18.96 5.76
CA ILE A 203 5.67 17.86 6.71
C ILE A 203 5.53 18.43 8.13
N GLU A 204 6.47 19.29 8.54
CA GLU A 204 6.46 19.91 9.86
C GLU A 204 5.18 20.71 10.14
N GLU A 205 4.74 21.51 9.17
CA GLU A 205 3.55 22.35 9.34
C GLU A 205 2.26 21.52 9.40
N ILE A 206 2.16 20.41 8.66
CA ILE A 206 1.03 19.47 8.76
C ILE A 206 1.02 18.79 10.14
N GLU A 207 2.16 18.29 10.61
CA GLU A 207 2.26 17.61 11.91
C GLU A 207 1.92 18.57 13.06
N GLN A 208 2.49 19.78 13.04
CA GLN A 208 2.31 20.76 14.12
C GLN A 208 0.90 21.35 14.17
N LYS A 209 0.31 21.70 13.03
CA LYS A 209 -0.98 22.41 12.99
C LYS A 209 -2.18 21.49 13.02
N LEU A 210 -2.08 20.33 12.36
CA LEU A 210 -3.23 19.44 12.16
C LEU A 210 -3.16 18.19 13.04
N GLY A 211 -2.06 18.00 13.79
CA GLY A 211 -1.86 16.83 14.64
C GLY A 211 -1.90 15.51 13.87
N CYS A 212 -1.65 15.56 12.55
CA CYS A 212 -1.65 14.41 11.66
C CYS A 212 -0.31 13.67 11.76
N SER A 213 -0.32 12.36 11.51
CA SER A 213 0.93 11.62 11.32
C SER A 213 1.34 11.74 9.86
N VAL A 214 2.59 12.15 9.59
CA VAL A 214 3.14 12.17 8.24
C VAL A 214 4.14 11.03 8.05
N ALA A 215 4.05 10.30 6.93
CA ALA A 215 5.00 9.25 6.57
C ALA A 215 5.60 9.50 5.18
N ILE A 216 6.93 9.46 5.08
CA ILE A 216 7.65 9.75 3.83
C ILE A 216 8.17 8.45 3.22
N PHE A 217 7.93 8.27 1.92
CA PHE A 217 8.36 7.11 1.14
C PHE A 217 9.37 7.53 0.09
N ASN A 218 10.53 6.87 0.12
CA ASN A 218 11.59 7.11 -0.84
C ASN A 218 11.43 6.25 -2.11
N LYS A 219 10.77 5.08 -2.00
CA LYS A 219 10.50 4.21 -3.16
C LYS A 219 9.11 4.48 -3.72
N GLN A 220 9.01 4.56 -5.05
CA GLN A 220 7.72 4.73 -5.74
C GLN A 220 6.74 3.60 -5.42
N SER A 221 7.21 2.35 -5.37
CA SER A 221 6.38 1.19 -5.08
C SER A 221 5.74 1.25 -3.70
N GLU A 222 6.47 1.69 -2.68
CA GLU A 222 5.95 1.84 -1.30
C GLU A 222 4.88 2.95 -1.25
N PHE A 223 5.12 4.07 -1.93
CA PHE A 223 4.15 5.15 -2.05
C PHE A 223 2.88 4.73 -2.78
N GLU A 224 2.99 4.01 -3.90
CA GLU A 224 1.84 3.51 -4.68
C GLU A 224 0.97 2.54 -3.87
N VAL A 225 1.61 1.63 -3.13
CA VAL A 225 0.90 0.69 -2.24
C VAL A 225 0.09 1.44 -1.19
N MET A 226 0.68 2.48 -0.58
CA MET A 226 0.07 3.21 0.54
C MET A 226 -0.96 4.26 0.08
N SER A 227 -0.79 4.83 -1.10
CA SER A 227 -1.68 5.85 -1.66
C SER A 227 -3.04 5.32 -2.10
N ASN A 228 -3.14 4.00 -2.32
CA ASN A 228 -4.39 3.35 -2.68
C ASN A 228 -5.34 3.12 -1.49
N ASN A 229 -4.96 3.53 -0.28
CA ASN A 229 -5.79 3.36 0.90
C ASN A 229 -6.93 4.37 1.03
N SER A 230 -8.12 3.87 1.31
CA SER A 230 -9.22 4.70 1.80
C SER A 230 -8.84 5.34 3.14
N GLY A 231 -8.80 6.68 3.19
CA GLY A 231 -8.45 7.45 4.40
C GLY A 231 -6.97 7.83 4.54
N VAL A 232 -6.18 7.74 3.48
CA VAL A 232 -4.82 8.35 3.42
C VAL A 232 -4.83 9.51 2.43
N ILE A 233 -4.25 10.63 2.83
CA ILE A 233 -3.99 11.76 1.93
C ILE A 233 -2.57 11.60 1.40
N SER A 234 -2.42 11.54 0.09
CA SER A 234 -1.14 11.24 -0.55
C SER A 234 -0.62 12.47 -1.27
N PHE A 235 0.60 12.87 -0.97
CA PHE A 235 1.27 13.99 -1.62
C PHE A 235 2.47 13.52 -2.43
N VAL A 236 2.62 14.07 -3.63
CA VAL A 236 3.82 13.87 -4.46
C VAL A 236 4.31 15.23 -4.91
N ALA A 237 5.58 15.55 -4.65
CA ALA A 237 6.21 16.72 -5.26
C ALA A 237 6.91 16.36 -6.56
N VAL A 238 6.70 17.18 -7.59
CA VAL A 238 7.33 17.08 -8.90
C VAL A 238 7.78 18.46 -9.37
N ASP A 239 8.89 18.50 -10.10
CA ASP A 239 9.48 19.76 -10.57
C ASP A 239 8.84 20.23 -11.87
N ALA A 240 8.28 19.32 -12.68
CA ALA A 240 7.78 19.61 -14.01
C ALA A 240 6.26 19.42 -14.15
N LEU A 241 5.59 20.38 -14.79
CA LEU A 241 4.13 20.37 -14.94
C LEU A 241 3.62 19.18 -15.79
N ASN A 242 4.39 18.70 -16.76
CA ASN A 242 4.06 17.51 -17.54
C ASN A 242 4.00 16.27 -16.64
N GLU A 243 4.97 16.08 -15.74
CA GLU A 243 4.96 14.98 -14.78
C GLU A 243 3.76 15.07 -13.83
N ALA A 244 3.42 16.29 -13.39
CA ALA A 244 2.24 16.51 -12.57
C ALA A 244 0.96 16.07 -13.31
N ASN A 245 0.82 16.45 -14.58
CA ASN A 245 -0.33 16.07 -15.40
C ASN A 245 -0.39 14.56 -15.65
N ASP A 246 0.75 13.91 -15.88
CA ASP A 246 0.83 12.46 -16.07
C ASP A 246 0.31 11.73 -14.83
N ILE A 247 0.80 12.09 -13.64
CA ILE A 247 0.34 11.53 -12.35
C ILE A 247 -1.17 11.77 -12.16
N LEU A 248 -1.65 13.00 -12.40
CA LEU A 248 -3.06 13.34 -12.24
C LEU A 248 -3.97 12.59 -13.22
N SER A 249 -3.47 12.24 -14.42
CA SER A 249 -4.20 11.50 -15.44
C SER A 249 -4.25 9.99 -15.19
N CYS A 250 -3.19 9.42 -14.59
CA CYS A 250 -3.07 7.99 -14.32
C CYS A 250 -3.79 7.58 -13.03
N HIS A 251 -3.91 8.46 -12.05
CA HIS A 251 -4.57 8.15 -10.78
C HIS A 251 -6.02 8.65 -10.77
N SER A 252 -6.97 7.72 -10.95
CA SER A 252 -8.41 7.94 -10.71
C SER A 252 -8.74 8.20 -9.23
N ASN A 253 -7.75 8.04 -8.34
CA ASN A 253 -7.92 8.18 -6.90
C ASN A 253 -7.95 9.66 -6.49
N VAL A 254 -9.03 10.07 -5.81
CA VAL A 254 -9.30 11.47 -5.40
C VAL A 254 -8.27 12.00 -4.37
N ASN A 255 -7.50 11.10 -3.75
CA ASN A 255 -6.68 11.41 -2.58
C ASN A 255 -5.20 11.71 -2.89
N VAL A 256 -4.79 11.75 -4.16
CA VAL A 256 -3.41 12.12 -4.55
C VAL A 256 -3.36 13.60 -4.91
N ILE A 257 -2.66 14.38 -4.11
CA ILE A 257 -2.35 15.80 -4.29
C ILE A 257 -0.93 15.91 -4.85
N VAL A 258 -0.77 16.65 -5.95
CA VAL A 258 0.52 16.90 -6.59
C VAL A 258 0.99 18.31 -6.26
N LEU A 259 2.17 18.40 -5.66
CA LEU A 259 2.87 19.65 -5.39
C LEU A 259 3.77 19.97 -6.57
N ASN A 260 3.61 21.14 -7.16
CA ASN A 260 4.44 21.57 -8.28
C ASN A 260 4.66 23.09 -8.22
N PRO A 261 5.90 23.61 -8.25
CA PRO A 261 6.18 25.03 -8.08
C PRO A 261 5.84 25.89 -9.33
N ASP A 262 4.83 25.53 -10.11
CA ASP A 262 4.43 26.32 -11.29
C ASP A 262 3.49 27.48 -10.89
N GLU A 263 3.92 28.73 -11.11
CA GLU A 263 3.14 29.94 -10.80
C GLU A 263 1.80 29.97 -11.55
N ALA A 264 1.71 29.35 -12.73
CA ALA A 264 0.45 29.29 -13.47
C ALA A 264 -0.62 28.44 -12.75
N SER A 265 -0.23 27.59 -11.80
CA SER A 265 -1.13 26.76 -10.98
C SER A 265 -1.69 27.49 -9.74
N LEU A 266 -1.16 28.66 -9.37
CA LEU A 266 -1.76 29.54 -8.33
C LEU A 266 -3.12 30.09 -8.76
N ASN A 267 -3.24 30.45 -10.04
CA ASN A 267 -4.40 31.18 -10.59
C ASN A 267 -5.39 30.30 -11.35
N ARG A 268 -5.09 29.00 -11.48
CA ARG A 268 -5.90 28.04 -12.22
C ARG A 268 -6.63 27.14 -11.25
N ASP A 269 -7.91 27.41 -11.02
CA ASP A 269 -8.86 26.49 -10.37
C ASP A 269 -9.13 25.21 -11.19
N LEU A 270 -8.28 24.89 -12.18
CA LEU A 270 -8.49 23.84 -13.17
C LEU A 270 -8.36 22.43 -12.59
N ASN A 271 -7.59 22.25 -11.50
CA ASN A 271 -7.54 20.98 -10.78
C ASN A 271 -7.21 21.18 -9.30
N GLN A 272 -8.18 20.89 -8.42
CA GLN A 272 -8.02 21.01 -6.95
C GLN A 272 -6.94 20.08 -6.37
N ARG A 273 -6.44 19.11 -7.15
CA ARG A 273 -5.36 18.21 -6.77
C ARG A 273 -3.96 18.74 -7.12
N LEU A 274 -3.85 19.79 -7.94
CA LEU A 274 -2.58 20.44 -8.24
C LEU A 274 -2.40 21.65 -7.32
N MET A 275 -1.34 21.63 -6.51
CA MET A 275 -1.07 22.68 -5.53
C MET A 275 0.32 23.27 -5.73
N PRO A 276 0.42 24.59 -5.91
CA PRO A 276 1.70 25.26 -5.91
C PRO A 276 2.29 25.30 -4.50
N PHE A 277 3.60 25.09 -4.41
CA PHE A 277 4.37 25.39 -3.22
C PHE A 277 5.70 26.07 -3.60
N PHE A 278 5.96 27.23 -3.03
CA PHE A 278 7.17 28.01 -3.25
C PHE A 278 7.96 28.14 -1.95
N GLU A 279 8.93 27.24 -1.76
CA GLU A 279 9.78 27.21 -0.57
C GLU A 279 10.53 28.53 -0.36
N SER A 280 11.08 29.10 -1.44
CA SER A 280 11.78 30.39 -1.43
C SER A 280 10.90 31.57 -0.97
N VAL A 281 9.58 31.48 -1.11
CA VAL A 281 8.63 32.47 -0.59
C VAL A 281 8.37 32.21 0.89
N TYR A 282 8.19 30.95 1.30
CA TYR A 282 7.97 30.57 2.70
C TYR A 282 9.14 31.00 3.60
N GLU A 283 10.38 30.79 3.16
CA GLU A 283 11.59 31.16 3.93
C GLU A 283 11.63 32.64 4.33
N LYS A 284 10.99 33.52 3.53
CA LYS A 284 10.90 34.96 3.78
C LYS A 284 10.04 35.29 5.02
N ARG A 285 9.29 34.34 5.58
CA ARG A 285 8.50 34.51 6.82
C ARG A 285 9.34 35.02 8.00
N ASN A 286 10.63 34.68 8.02
CA ASN A 286 11.55 35.09 9.08
C ASN A 286 12.16 36.47 8.86
N PHE A 287 11.86 37.14 7.74
CA PHE A 287 12.42 38.44 7.43
C PHE A 287 11.64 39.57 8.10
N PRO A 288 12.32 40.64 8.53
CA PRO A 288 11.65 41.80 9.08
C PRO A 288 10.81 42.51 8.01
N LYS A 289 9.64 43.05 8.40
CA LYS A 289 8.69 43.75 7.51
C LYS A 289 9.35 44.72 6.53
N GLY A 290 10.27 45.56 7.00
CA GLY A 290 10.93 46.56 6.15
C GLY A 290 11.85 45.98 5.05
N VAL A 291 12.23 44.70 5.15
CA VAL A 291 12.94 43.96 4.10
C VAL A 291 11.92 43.38 3.10
N LEU A 292 10.85 42.75 3.60
CA LEU A 292 9.76 42.20 2.78
C LEU A 292 9.11 43.24 1.86
N GLU A 293 8.90 44.45 2.38
CA GLU A 293 8.34 45.58 1.62
C GLU A 293 9.21 46.01 0.42
N LYS A 294 10.53 45.75 0.48
CA LYS A 294 11.50 46.16 -0.55
C LYS A 294 11.86 45.05 -1.54
N ASP A 295 11.42 43.82 -1.29
CA ASP A 295 11.78 42.64 -2.07
C ASP A 295 11.01 42.61 -3.41
N GLU A 296 11.61 43.04 -4.52
CA GLU A 296 10.90 43.13 -5.81
C GLU A 296 10.37 41.79 -6.33
N GLU A 297 10.95 40.66 -5.91
CA GLU A 297 10.55 39.32 -6.34
C GLU A 297 9.35 38.78 -5.54
N LEU A 298 9.07 39.34 -4.36
CA LEU A 298 7.91 38.95 -3.56
C LEU A 298 6.64 39.64 -4.08
N LEU A 299 5.88 38.92 -4.90
CA LEU A 299 4.55 39.35 -5.38
C LEU A 299 3.45 38.98 -4.38
N ILE A 300 2.69 39.98 -3.92
CA ILE A 300 1.52 39.79 -3.06
C ILE A 300 0.26 40.02 -3.89
N LEU A 301 -0.70 39.10 -3.83
CA LEU A 301 -1.93 39.14 -4.60
C LEU A 301 -3.14 39.32 -3.67
N ASP A 302 -4.14 40.07 -4.12
CA ASP A 302 -5.44 40.16 -3.45
C ASP A 302 -6.30 38.91 -3.69
N GLU A 303 -7.48 38.85 -3.09
CA GLU A 303 -8.43 37.72 -3.23
C GLU A 303 -8.88 37.46 -4.68
N LYS A 304 -8.70 38.44 -5.57
CA LYS A 304 -9.04 38.34 -6.99
C LYS A 304 -7.84 38.02 -7.87
N GLY A 305 -6.66 37.82 -7.27
CA GLY A 305 -5.41 37.50 -7.97
C GLY A 305 -4.69 38.74 -8.54
N TYR A 306 -5.05 39.96 -8.13
CA TYR A 306 -4.37 41.18 -8.59
C TYR A 306 -3.27 41.62 -7.62
N PRO A 307 -2.15 42.21 -8.11
CA PRO A 307 -1.09 42.69 -7.25
C PRO A 307 -1.59 43.69 -6.19
N MET A 308 -1.33 43.39 -4.92
CA MET A 308 -1.64 44.26 -3.79
C MET A 308 -0.39 45.04 -3.34
N PRO A 309 -0.50 46.34 -3.06
CA PRO A 309 0.60 47.09 -2.49
C PRO A 309 1.01 46.56 -1.10
N LYS A 310 2.31 46.27 -0.93
CA LYS A 310 2.88 45.67 0.28
C LYS A 310 2.64 46.45 1.58
N TYR A 311 2.55 47.78 1.49
CA TYR A 311 2.25 48.61 2.66
C TYR A 311 0.83 48.37 3.22
N LYS A 312 -0.06 47.72 2.45
CA LYS A 312 -1.41 47.31 2.89
C LYS A 312 -1.43 45.92 3.53
N VAL A 313 -0.29 45.23 3.62
CA VAL A 313 -0.21 43.92 4.28
C VAL A 313 -0.15 44.14 5.78
N ASP A 314 -1.26 43.78 6.44
CA ASP A 314 -1.40 43.86 7.89
C ASP A 314 -0.74 42.68 8.59
N ASN A 315 -0.92 41.46 8.07
CA ASN A 315 -0.36 40.22 8.63
C ASN A 315 0.60 39.54 7.65
N TRP A 316 1.89 39.91 7.73
CA TRP A 316 2.93 39.35 6.87
C TRP A 316 3.09 37.83 6.99
N ASN A 317 2.92 37.26 8.19
CA ASN A 317 3.07 35.82 8.38
C ASN A 317 2.00 35.05 7.59
N GLU A 318 0.74 35.48 7.70
CA GLU A 318 -0.37 34.85 6.99
C GLU A 318 -0.26 35.06 5.48
N GLU A 319 0.15 36.25 5.05
CA GLU A 319 0.32 36.54 3.63
C GLU A 319 1.44 35.71 3.00
N ILE A 320 2.58 35.52 3.69
CA ILE A 320 3.64 34.62 3.21
C ILE A 320 3.16 33.17 3.12
N LEU A 321 2.35 32.69 4.09
CA LEU A 321 1.75 31.35 4.03
C LEU A 321 0.79 31.20 2.84
N ARG A 322 0.07 32.27 2.49
CA ARG A 322 -0.82 32.31 1.32
C ARG A 322 -0.02 32.34 0.02
N SER A 323 0.93 33.25 -0.12
CA SER A 323 1.75 33.41 -1.34
C SER A 323 2.66 32.21 -1.61
N SER A 324 3.16 31.55 -0.58
CA SER A 324 3.93 30.30 -0.73
C SER A 324 3.08 29.10 -1.13
N GLY A 325 1.75 29.20 -1.07
CA GLY A 325 0.82 28.09 -1.35
C GLY A 325 0.59 27.15 -0.17
N LEU A 326 1.36 27.28 0.92
CA LEU A 326 1.25 26.40 2.10
C LEU A 326 -0.13 26.46 2.76
N LEU A 327 -0.76 27.64 2.83
CA LEU A 327 -2.10 27.78 3.40
C LEU A 327 -3.15 26.96 2.62
N LYS A 328 -3.02 26.88 1.29
CA LYS A 328 -3.91 26.08 0.43
C LYS A 328 -3.74 24.58 0.72
N ILE A 329 -2.50 24.14 0.90
CA ILE A 329 -2.16 22.75 1.25
C ILE A 329 -2.77 22.39 2.60
N LEU A 330 -2.53 23.19 3.64
CA LEU A 330 -3.04 22.95 4.98
C LEU A 330 -4.58 22.89 5.01
N ASN A 331 -5.25 23.84 4.35
CA ASN A 331 -6.71 23.85 4.28
C ASN A 331 -7.26 22.59 3.59
N LYS A 332 -6.57 22.07 2.58
CA LYS A 332 -7.00 20.84 1.91
C LYS A 332 -6.81 19.60 2.78
N VAL A 333 -5.70 19.52 3.51
CA VAL A 333 -5.52 18.45 4.49
C VAL A 333 -6.65 18.53 5.52
N GLU A 334 -6.94 19.71 6.04
CA GLU A 334 -8.03 19.92 7.01
C GLU A 334 -9.41 19.53 6.46
N GLU A 335 -9.72 19.84 5.19
CA GLU A 335 -10.97 19.46 4.51
C GLU A 335 -11.15 17.94 4.40
N VAL A 336 -10.06 17.21 4.13
CA VAL A 336 -10.11 15.76 3.90
C VAL A 336 -9.98 14.96 5.19
N THR A 337 -9.47 15.59 6.27
CA THR A 337 -9.25 14.94 7.57
C THR A 337 -10.39 15.14 8.58
N LYS A 338 -11.28 16.11 8.35
CA LYS A 338 -12.52 16.33 9.12
C LYS A 338 -13.70 15.64 8.49
#